data_AF-A0A178WJU5-F1
#
_entry.id   AF-A0A178WJU5-F1
#
_cell.length_a   1.000
_cell.length_b   1.000
_cell.length_c   1.000
_cell.angle_alpha   90.00
_cell.angle_beta   90.00
_cell.angle_gamma   90.00
#
_symmetry.space_group_name_H-M   'P 1'
#
loop_
_entity.id
_entity.type
_entity.pdbx_description
1 polymer ?
#
loop_
_entity_poly.entity_id
_entity_poly.type
_entity_poly.pdbx_seq_one_letter_code
_entity_poly.pdbx_strand_id
1 'polypeptide(L)'
;MATALASKLSKGRSLLGGLCNAFSGLMNSSSNGMMNGSILSQQQHRTFIQMGTILKCVDNSCAKEVMCIQSLRGKKGARLGDIIVGSVKEANPIVQKKVKKDAVPKGKVKKGMVVYGVVVRAAMPKGRADGSQVKFDDNAIVVVGIKEKKGQNNSHGSKRKMEYNQPTGTRVFGPVPHEMRLRKQLKILSLAQHIV
;
A
#
# COMPACT_ATOMS: atom_id res chain seq x y z
N MET A 1 -44.50 25.30 -25.90
CA MET A 1 -45.14 25.84 -24.69
C MET A 1 -44.09 25.92 -23.60
N ALA A 2 -43.71 27.13 -23.23
CA ALA A 2 -42.74 27.42 -22.17
C ALA A 2 -43.49 27.90 -20.93
N THR A 3 -43.07 27.47 -19.75
CA THR A 3 -43.39 28.15 -18.49
C THR A 3 -42.19 28.06 -17.55
N ALA A 4 -41.47 29.18 -17.46
CA ALA A 4 -40.58 29.52 -16.37
C ALA A 4 -41.43 30.07 -15.21
N LEU A 5 -41.02 29.83 -13.96
CA LEU A 5 -41.54 30.53 -12.79
C LEU A 5 -40.36 31.01 -11.95
N ALA A 6 -40.24 32.34 -11.90
CA ALA A 6 -39.33 33.09 -11.06
C ALA A 6 -40.15 33.93 -10.06
N SER A 7 -39.69 34.03 -8.82
CA SER A 7 -39.94 35.15 -7.90
C SER A 7 -38.82 35.13 -6.84
N LYS A 8 -37.87 36.07 -6.84
CA LYS A 8 -37.83 37.47 -6.35
C LYS A 8 -37.86 37.66 -4.81
N LEU A 9 -36.64 37.95 -4.30
CA LEU A 9 -36.21 38.98 -3.34
C LEU A 9 -36.78 39.09 -1.90
N SER A 10 -35.85 39.15 -0.92
CA SER A 10 -35.67 40.22 0.10
C SER A 10 -34.39 39.92 0.94
N LYS A 11 -33.23 40.57 0.74
CA LYS A 11 -32.66 41.81 1.33
C LYS A 11 -32.28 41.79 2.84
N GLY A 12 -31.01 42.15 3.12
CA GLY A 12 -30.45 42.66 4.40
C GLY A 12 -29.47 41.68 5.10
N ARG A 13 -28.13 41.82 5.22
CA ARG A 13 -27.11 42.89 5.38
C ARG A 13 -26.75 43.21 6.86
N SER A 14 -25.57 42.74 7.31
CA SER A 14 -24.55 43.37 8.20
C SER A 14 -23.53 42.25 8.54
N LEU A 15 -22.19 42.31 8.43
CA LEU A 15 -21.12 43.30 8.60
C LEU A 15 -20.98 43.88 10.03
N LEU A 16 -19.89 43.44 10.68
CA LEU A 16 -19.19 43.99 11.85
C LEU A 16 -19.84 43.86 13.24
N GLY A 17 -19.09 43.24 14.17
CA GLY A 17 -19.20 43.47 15.61
C GLY A 17 -18.82 42.26 16.45
N GLY A 18 -17.68 42.31 17.16
CA GLY A 18 -17.40 41.33 18.23
C GLY A 18 -15.94 41.06 18.57
N LEU A 19 -15.11 42.09 18.73
CA LEU A 19 -13.88 42.01 19.55
C LEU A 19 -14.30 42.04 21.03
N CYS A 20 -14.04 40.97 21.78
CA CYS A 20 -13.87 41.08 23.23
C CYS A 20 -12.83 40.08 23.73
N ASN A 21 -11.75 40.66 24.27
CA ASN A 21 -10.71 40.02 25.06
C ASN A 21 -11.31 39.41 26.33
N ALA A 22 -10.92 38.18 26.65
CA ALA A 22 -10.91 37.68 28.02
C ALA A 22 -9.50 37.16 28.32
N PHE A 23 -8.62 38.09 28.72
CA PHE A 23 -7.32 37.81 29.31
C PHE A 23 -7.37 38.17 30.79
N SER A 24 -7.56 37.17 31.64
CA SER A 24 -7.22 37.11 33.07
C SER A 24 -7.85 35.82 33.58
N GLY A 25 -7.18 34.82 34.13
CA GLY A 25 -5.84 34.65 34.65
C GLY A 25 -5.97 33.48 35.64
N LEU A 26 -5.01 32.56 35.67
CA LEU A 26 -4.45 31.93 36.89
C LEU A 26 -3.58 30.71 36.52
N MET A 27 -2.28 30.91 36.68
CA MET A 27 -1.38 30.05 37.47
C MET A 27 -1.20 28.57 37.08
N ASN A 28 -0.13 28.36 36.32
CA ASN A 28 1.05 27.56 36.65
C ASN A 28 0.84 26.40 37.66
N SER A 29 0.85 25.17 37.15
CA SER A 29 1.28 24.00 37.90
C SER A 29 2.18 23.16 37.00
N SER A 30 3.46 23.16 37.32
CA SER A 30 4.50 22.40 36.65
C SER A 30 4.28 20.91 36.89
N SER A 31 3.98 20.16 35.82
CA SER A 31 4.28 18.73 35.77
C SER A 31 4.90 18.42 34.41
N ASN A 32 6.23 18.29 34.42
CA ASN A 32 7.02 17.72 33.34
C ASN A 32 6.60 16.25 33.14
N GLY A 33 5.54 16.03 32.39
CA GLY A 33 5.16 14.72 31.87
C GLY A 33 5.77 14.56 30.49
N MET A 34 6.81 13.75 30.40
CA MET A 34 7.45 13.32 29.15
C MET A 34 6.38 12.82 28.16
N MET A 35 6.06 13.62 27.13
CA MET A 35 5.29 13.14 25.98
C MET A 35 6.18 12.25 25.12
N ASN A 36 6.37 11.03 25.61
CA ASN A 36 7.19 10.02 24.96
C ASN A 36 6.40 9.34 23.83
N GLY A 37 7.09 9.10 22.73
CA GLY A 37 6.51 8.91 21.40
C GLY A 37 5.44 7.83 21.27
N SER A 38 4.32 8.18 20.64
CA SER A 38 3.40 7.21 20.01
C SER A 38 2.46 7.80 18.96
N ILE A 39 2.51 9.10 18.66
CA ILE A 39 1.64 9.68 17.62
C ILE A 39 2.04 9.26 16.19
N LEU A 40 3.28 8.81 16.00
CA LEU A 40 3.79 8.31 14.72
C LEU A 40 3.54 6.81 14.49
N SER A 41 3.20 6.04 15.53
CA SER A 41 2.90 4.59 15.39
C SER A 41 1.41 4.30 15.24
N GLN A 42 0.53 5.26 15.52
CA GLN A 42 -0.93 5.09 15.44
C GLN A 42 -1.56 5.36 14.05
N GLN A 43 -0.78 5.70 13.03
CA GLN A 43 -1.30 5.88 11.65
C GLN A 43 -1.53 4.57 10.88
N GLN A 44 -1.41 3.40 11.51
CA GLN A 44 -1.80 2.11 10.89
C GLN A 44 -3.30 1.80 11.07
N HIS A 45 -4.07 2.66 11.74
CA HIS A 45 -5.50 2.47 11.91
C HIS A 45 -6.30 2.99 10.71
N ARG A 46 -6.87 2.06 9.94
CA ARG A 46 -7.97 2.25 8.98
C ARG A 46 -7.67 3.07 7.72
N THR A 47 -6.51 2.92 7.10
CA THR A 47 -6.24 3.56 5.81
C THR A 47 -5.88 2.53 4.76
N PHE A 48 -6.30 2.81 3.52
CA PHE A 48 -5.86 2.05 2.35
C PHE A 48 -4.33 1.98 2.30
N ILE A 49 -3.79 0.96 1.62
CA ILE A 49 -2.35 0.92 1.35
C ILE A 49 -2.05 2.06 0.37
N GLN A 50 -1.32 3.06 0.85
CA GLN A 50 -1.07 4.29 0.11
C GLN A 50 0.43 4.50 -0.06
N MET A 51 0.80 5.58 -0.76
CA MET A 51 2.19 5.96 -0.90
C MET A 51 2.85 6.12 0.48
N GLY A 52 4.05 5.56 0.65
CA GLY A 52 4.79 5.57 1.91
C GLY A 52 4.46 4.43 2.88
N THR A 53 3.36 3.70 2.69
CA THR A 53 3.04 2.53 3.53
C THR A 53 4.14 1.47 3.38
N ILE A 54 4.71 1.00 4.49
CA ILE A 54 5.65 -0.12 4.52
C ILE A 54 4.87 -1.41 4.66
N LEU A 55 5.14 -2.38 3.78
CA LEU A 55 4.52 -3.69 3.77
C LEU A 55 5.60 -4.77 3.89
N LYS A 56 5.25 -5.84 4.61
CA LYS A 56 6.12 -7.03 4.68
C LYS A 56 6.06 -7.80 3.38
N CYS A 57 7.18 -8.31 2.93
CA CYS A 57 7.25 -9.24 1.81
C CYS A 57 7.12 -10.66 2.33
N VAL A 58 6.15 -11.42 1.83
CA VAL A 58 5.83 -12.77 2.32
C VAL A 58 6.10 -13.84 1.28
N ASP A 59 7.15 -13.65 0.50
CA ASP A 59 7.66 -14.63 -0.44
C ASP A 59 9.18 -14.82 -0.24
N ASN A 60 9.76 -15.75 -0.99
CA ASN A 60 11.20 -15.99 -0.98
C ASN A 60 11.96 -15.22 -2.08
N SER A 61 11.47 -14.06 -2.49
CA SER A 61 12.15 -13.17 -3.46
C SER A 61 13.40 -12.47 -2.89
N CYS A 62 13.71 -12.71 -1.61
CA CYS A 62 14.73 -12.06 -0.77
C CYS A 62 14.37 -10.66 -0.28
N ALA A 63 13.30 -10.03 -0.77
CA ALA A 63 12.77 -8.82 -0.13
C ALA A 63 12.18 -9.17 1.25
N LYS A 64 12.36 -8.27 2.22
CA LYS A 64 11.77 -8.34 3.56
C LYS A 64 10.71 -7.27 3.74
N GLU A 65 11.05 -6.05 3.35
CA GLU A 65 10.15 -4.89 3.44
C GLU A 65 10.11 -4.12 2.13
N VAL A 66 8.91 -3.71 1.74
CA VAL A 66 8.65 -2.93 0.54
C VAL A 66 7.78 -1.73 0.91
N MET A 67 8.25 -0.54 0.56
CA MET A 67 7.48 0.69 0.69
C MET A 67 6.63 0.90 -0.57
N CYS A 68 5.33 1.07 -0.39
CA CYS A 68 4.41 1.40 -1.47
C CYS A 68 4.75 2.78 -2.06
N ILE A 69 4.83 2.84 -3.39
CA ILE A 69 4.99 4.07 -4.17
C ILE A 69 3.63 4.45 -4.78
N GLN A 70 2.94 3.48 -5.38
CA GLN A 70 1.73 3.75 -6.15
C GLN A 70 0.81 2.53 -6.21
N SER A 71 -0.50 2.75 -6.11
CA SER A 71 -1.54 1.76 -6.44
C SER A 71 -1.87 1.82 -7.93
N LEU A 72 -1.95 0.67 -8.61
CA LEU A 72 -2.26 0.63 -10.05
C LEU A 72 -3.75 0.78 -10.37
N ARG A 73 -4.64 0.53 -9.41
CA ARG A 73 -6.08 0.35 -9.67
C ARG A 73 -6.97 1.46 -9.12
N GLY A 74 -6.47 2.35 -8.27
CA GLY A 74 -7.30 3.36 -7.62
C GLY A 74 -6.55 4.58 -7.11
N LYS A 75 -7.27 5.71 -7.02
CA LYS A 75 -6.75 6.99 -6.52
C LYS A 75 -6.60 7.03 -4.99
N LYS A 76 -7.48 6.34 -4.26
CA LYS A 76 -7.52 6.35 -2.78
C LYS A 76 -6.49 5.41 -2.13
N GLY A 77 -5.75 4.62 -2.91
CA GLY A 77 -4.83 3.58 -2.44
C GLY A 77 -5.21 2.18 -2.94
N ALA A 78 -4.54 1.17 -2.40
CA ALA A 78 -4.71 -0.24 -2.71
C ALA A 78 -5.44 -0.98 -1.57
N ARG A 79 -6.22 -1.99 -1.95
CA ARG A 79 -6.90 -2.92 -1.05
C ARG A 79 -6.32 -4.33 -1.21
N LEU A 80 -6.88 -5.26 -0.43
CA LEU A 80 -6.61 -6.68 -0.57
C LEU A 80 -6.74 -7.15 -2.03
N GLY A 81 -5.67 -7.78 -2.54
CA GLY A 81 -5.56 -8.32 -3.88
C GLY A 81 -5.34 -7.30 -5.00
N ASP A 82 -5.14 -6.02 -4.68
CA ASP A 82 -4.72 -5.02 -5.66
C ASP A 82 -3.20 -5.08 -5.89
N ILE A 83 -2.78 -4.63 -7.06
CA ILE A 83 -1.36 -4.54 -7.43
C ILE A 83 -0.84 -3.15 -7.11
N ILE A 84 0.32 -3.10 -6.49
CA ILE A 84 1.06 -1.89 -6.16
C ILE A 84 2.43 -1.89 -6.82
N VAL A 85 2.98 -0.70 -6.99
CA VAL A 85 4.40 -0.46 -7.25
C VAL A 85 5.05 -0.12 -5.92
N GLY A 86 6.19 -0.73 -5.62
CA GLY A 86 6.92 -0.48 -4.38
C GLY A 86 8.43 -0.43 -4.56
N SER A 87 9.11 0.21 -3.61
CA SER A 87 10.57 0.20 -3.49
C SER A 87 10.98 -0.72 -2.35
N VAL A 88 11.93 -1.61 -2.61
CA VAL A 88 12.45 -2.55 -1.61
C VAL A 88 13.34 -1.80 -0.63
N LYS A 89 12.97 -1.81 0.65
CA LYS A 89 13.68 -1.10 1.72
C LYS A 89 14.67 -1.99 2.45
N GLU A 90 14.29 -3.24 2.69
CA GLU A 90 15.16 -4.26 3.25
C GLU A 90 15.09 -5.52 2.40
N ALA A 91 16.24 -6.14 2.19
CA ALA A 91 16.37 -7.42 1.50
C ALA A 91 17.45 -8.26 2.19
N ASN A 92 17.24 -9.58 2.24
CA ASN A 92 18.25 -10.52 2.69
C ASN A 92 19.47 -10.49 1.75
N PRO A 93 20.70 -10.58 2.30
CA PRO A 93 21.90 -10.68 1.48
C PRO A 93 21.78 -11.85 0.51
N ILE A 94 22.03 -11.59 -0.77
CA ILE A 94 22.04 -12.64 -1.77
C ILE A 94 23.40 -13.35 -1.67
N VAL A 95 23.44 -14.44 -0.91
CA VAL A 95 24.63 -15.30 -0.83
C VAL A 95 24.81 -16.00 -2.18
N GLN A 96 25.67 -15.45 -3.03
CA GLN A 96 26.04 -16.09 -4.30
C GLN A 96 27.44 -16.68 -4.16
N LYS A 97 27.56 -18.00 -4.39
CA LYS A 97 28.82 -18.72 -4.20
C LYS A 97 29.90 -18.36 -5.24
N LYS A 98 29.55 -17.81 -6.43
CA LYS A 98 30.50 -17.50 -7.53
C LYS A 98 29.95 -16.51 -8.58
N VAL A 99 29.45 -15.33 -8.21
CA VAL A 99 29.01 -14.33 -9.20
C VAL A 99 29.48 -12.94 -8.79
N LYS A 100 29.80 -12.07 -9.77
CA LYS A 100 30.09 -10.64 -9.56
C LYS A 100 29.13 -10.05 -8.54
N LYS A 101 29.68 -9.36 -7.53
CA LYS A 101 28.98 -8.76 -6.36
C LYS A 101 27.69 -7.99 -6.74
N ASP A 102 27.66 -7.41 -7.95
CA ASP A 102 26.57 -6.56 -8.43
C ASP A 102 25.50 -7.28 -9.26
N ALA A 103 25.72 -8.51 -9.71
CA ALA A 103 24.71 -9.27 -10.46
C ALA A 103 23.57 -9.74 -9.54
N VAL A 104 22.33 -9.57 -9.98
CA VAL A 104 21.13 -10.10 -9.31
C VAL A 104 20.74 -11.39 -10.04
N PRO A 105 20.63 -12.55 -9.37
CA PRO A 105 20.11 -13.75 -9.99
C PRO A 105 18.70 -13.51 -10.47
N LYS A 106 18.33 -14.16 -11.57
CA LYS A 106 16.99 -14.07 -12.15
C LYS A 106 15.94 -14.43 -11.07
N GLY A 107 15.01 -13.51 -10.83
CA GLY A 107 13.94 -13.69 -9.83
C GLY A 107 14.33 -13.38 -8.38
N LYS A 108 15.51 -12.78 -8.12
CA LYS A 108 15.86 -12.24 -6.80
C LYS A 108 15.78 -10.72 -6.79
N VAL A 109 15.56 -10.16 -5.61
CA VAL A 109 15.37 -8.72 -5.41
C VAL A 109 16.44 -8.20 -4.45
N LYS A 110 17.02 -7.04 -4.79
CA LYS A 110 17.98 -6.28 -3.95
C LYS A 110 17.30 -5.03 -3.37
N LYS A 111 17.88 -4.51 -2.29
CA LYS A 111 17.49 -3.22 -1.71
C LYS A 111 17.57 -2.10 -2.77
N GLY A 112 16.60 -1.19 -2.75
CA GLY A 112 16.51 -0.06 -3.67
C GLY A 112 15.84 -0.38 -5.01
N MET A 113 15.60 -1.65 -5.34
CA MET A 113 14.88 -2.02 -6.56
C MET A 113 13.41 -1.61 -6.49
N VAL A 114 12.85 -1.24 -7.65
CA VAL A 114 11.42 -0.98 -7.79
C VAL A 114 10.74 -2.24 -8.32
N VAL A 115 9.69 -2.69 -7.64
CA VAL A 115 9.00 -3.94 -7.91
C VAL A 115 7.49 -3.71 -8.03
N TYR A 116 6.82 -4.65 -8.68
CA TYR A 116 5.38 -4.82 -8.60
C TYR A 116 5.06 -5.88 -7.56
N GLY A 117 4.06 -5.62 -6.73
CA GLY A 117 3.61 -6.55 -5.71
C GLY A 117 2.09 -6.62 -5.64
N VAL A 118 1.57 -7.80 -5.32
CA VAL A 118 0.15 -8.01 -5.02
C VAL A 118 -0.03 -7.97 -3.51
N VAL A 119 -1.01 -7.21 -3.05
CA VAL A 119 -1.39 -7.16 -1.62
C VAL A 119 -2.08 -8.46 -1.24
N VAL A 120 -1.47 -9.25 -0.36
CA VAL A 120 -2.03 -10.52 0.11
C VAL A 120 -2.59 -10.44 1.52
N ARG A 121 -2.07 -9.56 2.38
CA ARG A 121 -2.67 -9.27 3.69
C ARG A 121 -2.82 -7.78 3.88
N ALA A 122 -3.91 -7.40 4.55
CA ALA A 122 -4.21 -6.01 4.83
C ALA A 122 -4.93 -5.89 6.19
N ALA A 123 -4.52 -4.87 6.96
CA ALA A 123 -5.18 -4.50 8.21
C ALA A 123 -6.55 -3.85 7.98
N MET A 124 -6.81 -3.36 6.77
CA MET A 124 -8.12 -2.88 6.35
C MET A 124 -9.06 -4.08 6.13
N PRO A 125 -10.22 -4.15 6.81
CA PRO A 125 -11.16 -5.25 6.64
C PRO A 125 -11.77 -5.26 5.23
N LYS A 126 -12.02 -6.46 4.72
CA LYS A 126 -12.68 -6.71 3.44
C LYS A 126 -13.90 -7.59 3.66
N GLY A 127 -15.08 -7.03 3.35
CA GLY A 127 -16.33 -7.79 3.35
C GLY A 127 -16.43 -8.75 2.17
N ARG A 128 -17.01 -9.91 2.46
CA ARG A 128 -17.34 -11.01 1.55
C ARG A 128 -18.84 -11.01 1.23
N ALA A 129 -19.23 -11.83 0.25
CA ALA A 129 -20.61 -11.88 -0.25
C ALA A 129 -21.60 -12.51 0.73
N ASP A 130 -21.11 -13.39 1.61
CA ASP A 130 -21.82 -14.02 2.72
C ASP A 130 -21.97 -13.09 3.94
N GLY A 131 -21.43 -11.87 3.89
CA GLY A 131 -21.46 -10.89 4.98
C GLY A 131 -20.32 -11.04 5.99
N SER A 132 -19.55 -12.14 5.93
CA SER A 132 -18.33 -12.27 6.74
C SER A 132 -17.26 -11.25 6.31
N GLN A 133 -16.31 -10.96 7.20
CA GLN A 133 -15.20 -10.05 6.90
C GLN A 133 -13.86 -10.73 7.15
N VAL A 134 -12.90 -10.47 6.26
CA VAL A 134 -11.50 -10.85 6.46
C VAL A 134 -10.68 -9.63 6.84
N LYS A 135 -9.87 -9.78 7.88
CA LYS A 135 -8.91 -8.78 8.35
C LYS A 135 -7.66 -9.50 8.84
N PHE A 136 -6.50 -8.94 8.52
CA PHE A 136 -5.21 -9.43 9.00
C PHE A 136 -4.59 -8.44 9.99
N ASP A 137 -3.61 -8.89 10.76
CA ASP A 137 -2.91 -8.03 11.72
C ASP A 137 -1.92 -7.10 11.02
N ASP A 138 -1.36 -7.52 9.88
CA ASP A 138 -0.35 -6.78 9.13
C ASP A 138 -0.68 -6.58 7.65
N ASN A 139 0.04 -5.64 7.05
CA ASN A 139 0.01 -5.39 5.61
C ASN A 139 1.17 -6.14 4.95
N ALA A 140 0.86 -7.01 3.99
CA ALA A 140 1.87 -7.83 3.33
C ALA A 140 1.64 -7.98 1.83
N ILE A 141 2.73 -8.17 1.09
CA ILE A 141 2.75 -8.34 -0.36
C ILE A 141 3.54 -9.57 -0.80
N VAL A 142 3.22 -10.03 -2.01
CA VAL A 142 4.02 -10.97 -2.78
C VAL A 142 4.54 -10.25 -4.02
N VAL A 143 5.83 -10.40 -4.34
CA VAL A 143 6.45 -9.76 -5.50
C VAL A 143 6.04 -10.53 -6.76
N VAL A 144 5.53 -9.81 -7.76
CA VAL A 144 5.08 -10.39 -9.05
C VAL A 144 5.89 -9.90 -10.24
N GLY A 145 6.85 -9.01 -10.02
CA GLY A 145 7.77 -8.62 -11.07
C GLY A 145 8.67 -7.46 -10.69
N ILE A 146 9.74 -7.30 -11.43
CA ILE A 146 10.70 -6.21 -11.27
C ILE A 146 10.38 -5.15 -12.31
N LYS A 147 10.30 -3.88 -11.89
CA LYS A 147 10.08 -2.76 -12.80
C LYS A 147 11.43 -2.32 -13.36
N GLU A 148 11.65 -2.61 -14.63
CA GLU A 148 12.85 -2.17 -15.36
C GLU A 148 12.83 -0.66 -15.58
N LYS A 149 14.01 -0.03 -15.58
CA LYS A 149 14.15 1.40 -15.93
C LYS A 149 13.93 1.56 -17.43
N LYS A 150 13.09 2.54 -17.81
CA LYS A 150 12.89 2.91 -19.23
C LYS A 150 14.26 3.24 -19.84
N GLY A 151 14.71 2.43 -20.80
CA GLY A 151 16.03 2.57 -21.45
C GLY A 151 16.79 1.26 -21.65
N GLN A 152 16.48 0.21 -20.88
CA GLN A 152 17.03 -1.14 -21.06
C GLN A 152 16.09 -2.03 -21.87
N ASN A 153 15.53 -1.52 -22.96
CA ASN A 153 14.73 -2.35 -23.85
C ASN A 153 15.70 -3.16 -24.71
N ASN A 154 15.65 -4.48 -24.59
CA ASN A 154 16.32 -5.37 -25.54
C ASN A 154 15.92 -4.95 -26.96
N SER A 155 16.88 -4.97 -27.89
CA SER A 155 16.82 -4.41 -29.26
C SER A 155 15.70 -4.96 -30.17
N HIS A 156 14.85 -5.85 -29.66
CA HIS A 156 13.64 -6.34 -30.31
C HIS A 156 12.45 -5.58 -29.72
N GLY A 157 11.97 -4.55 -30.43
CA GLY A 157 10.94 -3.57 -30.02
C GLY A 157 9.54 -4.09 -29.64
N SER A 158 9.40 -5.38 -29.31
CA SER A 158 8.16 -5.96 -28.80
C SER A 158 7.99 -5.59 -27.32
N LYS A 159 7.15 -4.59 -27.04
CA LYS A 159 6.73 -4.22 -25.69
C LYS A 159 6.03 -5.42 -25.04
N ARG A 160 6.77 -6.25 -24.28
CA ARG A 160 6.19 -7.40 -23.58
C ARG A 160 5.11 -6.88 -22.63
N LYS A 161 3.87 -7.32 -22.84
CA LYS A 161 2.78 -7.07 -21.89
C LYS A 161 3.18 -7.72 -20.57
N MET A 162 3.39 -6.89 -19.54
CA MET A 162 3.78 -7.40 -18.24
C MET A 162 2.58 -8.05 -17.56
N GLU A 163 2.69 -9.34 -17.25
CA GLU A 163 1.66 -10.08 -16.55
C GLU A 163 1.92 -10.08 -15.04
N TYR A 164 1.03 -9.43 -14.29
CA TYR A 164 1.12 -9.33 -12.83
C TYR A 164 0.63 -10.57 -12.08
N ASN A 165 0.48 -11.71 -12.77
CA ASN A 165 0.01 -12.97 -12.20
C ASN A 165 1.15 -13.98 -11.97
N GLN A 166 2.40 -13.59 -12.24
CA GLN A 166 3.59 -14.42 -12.12
C GLN A 166 4.36 -14.02 -10.85
N PRO A 167 4.19 -14.73 -9.71
CA PRO A 167 5.02 -14.46 -8.54
C PRO A 167 6.50 -14.68 -8.88
N THR A 168 7.34 -13.78 -8.37
CA THR A 168 8.80 -13.84 -8.51
C THR A 168 9.40 -14.88 -7.56
N GLY A 169 8.82 -15.02 -6.37
CA GLY A 169 9.13 -16.11 -5.46
C GLY A 169 8.54 -17.45 -5.91
N THR A 170 9.14 -18.54 -5.44
CA THR A 170 8.67 -19.91 -5.64
C THR A 170 7.80 -20.41 -4.50
N ARG A 171 7.69 -19.66 -3.39
CA ARG A 171 6.87 -20.01 -2.22
C ARG A 171 6.31 -18.75 -1.57
N VAL A 172 5.11 -18.86 -1.00
CA VAL A 172 4.45 -17.78 -0.24
C VAL A 172 4.26 -18.24 1.21
N PHE A 173 4.59 -17.36 2.16
CA PHE A 173 4.59 -17.66 3.58
C PHE A 173 3.38 -17.04 4.29
N GLY A 174 2.82 -17.78 5.25
CA GLY A 174 1.69 -17.35 6.05
C GLY A 174 0.33 -17.46 5.33
N PRO A 175 -0.74 -17.00 5.97
CA PRO A 175 -2.10 -17.14 5.45
C PRO A 175 -2.33 -16.21 4.25
N VAL A 176 -3.04 -16.73 3.25
CA VAL A 176 -3.42 -16.00 2.03
C VAL A 176 -4.94 -16.05 1.83
N PRO A 177 -5.60 -14.91 1.58
CA PRO A 177 -7.04 -14.87 1.37
C PRO A 177 -7.48 -15.51 0.04
N HIS A 178 -8.60 -16.21 0.03
CA HIS A 178 -9.20 -16.76 -1.19
C HIS A 178 -9.68 -15.69 -2.19
N GLU A 179 -9.80 -14.42 -1.77
CA GLU A 179 -10.08 -13.25 -2.61
C GLU A 179 -9.07 -13.11 -3.77
N MET A 180 -7.89 -13.74 -3.67
CA MET A 180 -6.93 -13.84 -4.78
C MET A 180 -7.54 -14.48 -6.04
N ARG A 181 -8.52 -15.40 -5.89
CA ARG A 181 -9.23 -16.01 -7.04
C ARG A 181 -9.97 -14.96 -7.86
N LEU A 182 -10.73 -14.10 -7.19
CA LEU A 182 -11.52 -13.03 -7.82
C LEU A 182 -10.61 -11.99 -8.50
N ARG A 183 -9.37 -11.86 -8.04
CA ARG A 183 -8.35 -10.97 -8.60
C ARG A 183 -7.49 -11.61 -9.68
N LYS A 184 -7.80 -12.84 -10.12
CA LYS A 184 -7.06 -13.61 -11.13
C LYS A 184 -5.60 -13.90 -10.71
N GLN A 185 -5.34 -13.99 -9.42
CA GLN A 185 -4.03 -14.27 -8.82
C GLN A 185 -3.90 -15.74 -8.41
N LEU A 186 -4.27 -16.66 -9.31
CA LEU A 186 -4.34 -18.10 -9.04
C LEU A 186 -2.97 -18.72 -8.70
N LYS A 187 -1.89 -18.22 -9.32
CA LYS A 187 -0.53 -18.73 -9.06
C LYS A 187 -0.08 -18.45 -7.63
N ILE A 188 -0.41 -17.29 -7.08
CA ILE A 188 -0.11 -16.96 -5.68
C ILE A 188 -0.84 -17.94 -4.75
N LEU A 189 -2.10 -18.23 -5.05
CA LEU A 189 -2.89 -19.18 -4.26
C LEU A 189 -2.32 -20.60 -4.31
N SER A 190 -1.82 -21.03 -5.46
CA SER A 190 -1.17 -22.34 -5.63
C SER A 190 0.15 -22.47 -4.86
N LEU A 191 0.84 -21.36 -4.57
CA LEU A 191 2.09 -21.35 -3.81
C LEU A 191 1.90 -21.11 -2.31
N ALA A 192 0.67 -20.80 -1.88
CA ALA A 192 0.34 -20.49 -0.50
C ALA A 192 0.27 -21.76 0.36
N GLN A 193 0.79 -21.68 1.59
CA GLN A 193 0.73 -22.78 2.54
C GLN A 193 -0.66 -22.95 3.17
N HIS A 194 -1.35 -21.84 3.44
CA HIS A 194 -2.65 -21.83 4.08
C HIS A 194 -3.56 -20.77 3.45
N ILE A 195 -4.84 -21.12 3.24
CA ILE A 195 -5.83 -20.27 2.57
C ILE A 195 -6.94 -19.91 3.56
N VAL A 196 -7.34 -18.63 3.61
CA VAL A 196 -8.34 -18.06 4.53
C VAL A 196 -9.51 -17.43 3.77
#